data_AF-R5XJW0-F1
#
_entry.id   AF-R5XJW0-F1
#
_cell.length_a   1.000
_cell.length_b   1.000
_cell.length_c   1.000
_cell.angle_alpha   90.00
_cell.angle_beta   90.00
_cell.angle_gamma   90.00
#
_symmetry.space_group_name_H-M   'P 1'
#
loop_
_entity.id
_entity.type
_entity.pdbx_description
1 polymer ?
#
loop_
_entity_poly.entity_id
_entity_poly.type
_entity_poly.pdbx_seq_one_letter_code
_entity_poly.pdbx_strand_id
1 'polypeptide(L)'
;MLKEYSEEKGKLSSYVPWICLIDKGVVLNKNGTLQKTLKYRGYDLDSSTVYELKNINAKLNDVIKRLGQGWSLNVEARRKRCTDYIEAKNEILAIDIIEKERKLNFLENEHFESEYYLTIVQLIPTDNSKKVGEIFLEYAKKSEILDKTLENFNKGKNGS
;
A
#
# COMPACT_ATOMS: atom_id res chain seq x y z
N MET A 1 -30.02 9.01 -8.71
CA MET A 1 -30.11 10.48 -8.80
C MET A 1 -29.09 11.06 -7.83
N LEU A 2 -28.15 11.86 -8.36
CA LEU A 2 -27.19 12.80 -7.73
C LEU A 2 -25.87 12.75 -8.51
N LYS A 3 -25.92 13.33 -9.71
CA LYS A 3 -24.77 13.66 -10.56
C LYS A 3 -24.63 15.18 -10.62
N GLU A 4 -24.76 15.83 -9.46
CA GLU A 4 -24.65 17.28 -9.29
C GLU A 4 -23.67 17.55 -8.16
N TYR A 5 -22.41 17.20 -8.38
CA TYR A 5 -21.26 17.75 -7.65
C TYR A 5 -20.01 17.44 -8.48
N SER A 6 -19.77 18.20 -9.55
CA SER A 6 -18.44 18.26 -10.18
C SER A 6 -18.38 19.44 -11.16
N GLU A 7 -18.46 20.65 -10.64
CA GLU A 7 -17.88 21.81 -11.34
C GLU A 7 -16.33 21.82 -11.25
N GLU A 8 -15.72 20.97 -10.41
CA GLU A 8 -14.25 20.88 -10.26
C GLU A 8 -13.59 19.84 -11.18
N LYS A 9 -13.86 19.91 -12.49
CA LYS A 9 -13.03 19.20 -13.47
C LYS A 9 -11.71 19.96 -13.63
N GLY A 10 -10.65 19.48 -12.98
CA GLY A 10 -9.30 20.06 -13.11
C GLY A 10 -8.36 19.82 -11.93
N LYS A 11 -8.89 19.38 -10.77
CA LYS A 11 -8.04 19.08 -9.60
C LYS A 11 -7.65 17.61 -9.54
N LEU A 12 -6.39 17.33 -9.19
CA LEU A 12 -5.88 15.96 -8.98
C LEU A 12 -6.69 15.20 -7.92
N SER A 13 -7.16 15.92 -6.90
CA SER A 13 -8.02 15.37 -5.84
C SER A 13 -9.28 14.72 -6.39
N SER A 14 -9.82 15.17 -7.53
CA SER A 14 -11.01 14.58 -8.17
C SER A 14 -10.74 13.18 -8.73
N TYR A 15 -9.49 12.88 -9.13
CA TYR A 15 -9.11 11.62 -9.78
C TYR A 15 -8.65 10.53 -8.81
N VAL A 16 -8.25 10.88 -7.58
CA VAL A 16 -7.83 9.89 -6.59
C VAL A 16 -9.04 9.30 -5.85
N PRO A 17 -9.06 7.98 -5.56
CA PRO A 17 -10.18 7.34 -4.84
C PRO A 17 -10.14 7.56 -3.33
N TRP A 18 -9.02 8.06 -2.81
CA TRP A 18 -8.77 8.29 -1.39
C TRP A 18 -8.95 9.75 -0.99
N ILE A 19 -9.17 9.99 0.30
CA ILE A 19 -9.30 11.32 0.90
C ILE A 19 -8.02 11.67 1.66
N CYS A 20 -7.67 10.88 2.66
CA CYS A 20 -6.56 11.19 3.57
C CYS A 20 -6.04 9.97 4.32
N LEU A 21 -4.88 10.13 4.95
CA LEU A 21 -4.36 9.19 5.95
C LEU A 21 -4.91 9.58 7.32
N ILE A 22 -5.70 8.71 7.93
CA ILE A 22 -6.29 8.96 9.25
C ILE A 22 -5.44 8.39 10.40
N ASP A 23 -4.54 7.45 10.08
CA ASP A 23 -3.58 6.85 11.00
C ASP A 23 -2.40 6.28 10.19
N LYS A 24 -1.36 5.76 10.87
CA LYS A 24 -0.17 5.17 10.26
C LYS A 24 -0.54 4.02 9.31
N GLY A 25 -0.49 4.33 8.02
CA GLY A 25 -0.80 3.39 6.94
C GLY A 25 -2.30 3.07 6.81
N VAL A 26 -3.19 3.87 7.40
CA VAL A 26 -4.65 3.72 7.26
C VAL A 26 -5.19 4.88 6.44
N VAL A 27 -5.82 4.55 5.32
CA VAL A 27 -6.40 5.50 4.36
C VAL A 27 -7.92 5.52 4.51
N LEU A 28 -8.51 6.71 4.54
CA LEU A 28 -9.95 6.91 4.38
C LEU A 28 -10.25 7.15 2.90
N ASN A 29 -11.14 6.33 2.33
CA ASN A 29 -11.57 6.42 0.94
C ASN A 29 -12.83 7.27 0.78
N LYS A 30 -13.02 7.85 -0.42
CA LYS A 30 -14.18 8.70 -0.75
C LYS A 30 -15.54 8.00 -0.61
N ASN A 31 -15.55 6.67 -0.71
CA ASN A 31 -16.74 5.85 -0.51
C ASN A 31 -17.01 5.51 0.98
N GLY A 32 -16.29 6.13 1.93
CA GLY A 32 -16.47 5.89 3.36
C GLY A 32 -15.87 4.58 3.88
N THR A 33 -14.94 3.97 3.13
CA THR A 33 -14.22 2.77 3.57
C THR A 33 -12.85 3.11 4.14
N LEU A 34 -12.37 2.29 5.08
CA LEU A 34 -11.00 2.33 5.57
C LEU A 34 -10.16 1.30 4.84
N GLN A 35 -8.94 1.64 4.48
CA GLN A 35 -8.00 0.76 3.80
C GLN A 35 -6.65 0.72 4.52
N LYS A 36 -6.05 -0.46 4.61
CA LYS A 36 -4.66 -0.64 5.03
C LYS A 36 -3.96 -1.66 4.13
N THR A 37 -2.76 -1.34 3.69
CA THR A 37 -1.93 -2.22 2.85
C THR A 37 -0.68 -2.64 3.61
N LEU A 38 -0.37 -3.93 3.56
CA LEU A 38 0.76 -4.56 4.22
C LEU A 38 1.62 -5.26 3.16
N LYS A 39 2.93 -5.04 3.19
CA LYS A 39 3.87 -5.85 2.42
C LYS A 39 4.19 -7.12 3.21
N TYR A 40 4.16 -8.27 2.55
CA TYR A 40 4.52 -9.55 3.17
C TYR A 40 5.42 -10.36 2.23
N ARG A 41 6.13 -11.34 2.80
CA ARG A 41 6.76 -12.42 2.05
C ARG A 41 6.05 -13.72 2.41
N GLY A 42 5.58 -14.43 1.39
CA GLY A 42 5.05 -15.78 1.57
C GLY A 42 6.17 -16.77 1.89
N TYR A 43 5.81 -17.87 2.54
CA TYR A 43 6.67 -19.05 2.53
C TYR A 43 6.85 -19.56 1.10
N ASP A 44 7.99 -20.18 0.81
CA ASP A 44 8.23 -20.83 -0.47
C ASP A 44 7.32 -22.06 -0.61
N LEU A 45 6.21 -21.87 -1.34
CA LEU A 45 5.18 -22.89 -1.50
C LEU A 45 5.64 -24.05 -2.39
N ASP A 46 6.64 -23.82 -3.26
CA ASP A 46 7.17 -24.86 -4.16
C ASP A 46 7.97 -25.92 -3.37
N SER A 47 8.48 -25.53 -2.20
CA SER A 47 9.18 -26.42 -1.26
C SER A 47 8.28 -27.01 -0.16
N SER A 48 7.00 -26.62 -0.11
CA SER A 48 6.10 -26.99 0.99
C SER A 48 5.44 -28.36 0.77
N THR A 49 5.33 -29.15 1.83
CA THR A 49 4.59 -30.42 1.80
C THR A 49 3.08 -30.19 1.67
N VAL A 50 2.35 -31.19 1.18
CA VAL A 50 0.87 -31.14 1.07
C VAL A 50 0.21 -30.88 2.44
N TYR A 51 0.79 -31.39 3.53
CA TYR A 51 0.27 -31.18 4.89
C TYR A 51 0.47 -29.74 5.36
N GLU A 52 1.62 -29.14 5.07
CA GLU A 52 1.89 -27.72 5.40
C GLU A 52 0.96 -26.79 4.65
N LEU A 53 0.75 -27.02 3.35
CA LEU A 53 -0.19 -26.25 2.54
C LEU A 53 -1.62 -26.32 3.10
N LYS A 54 -2.08 -27.50 3.51
CA LYS A 54 -3.39 -27.67 4.16
C LYS A 54 -3.50 -26.88 5.46
N ASN A 55 -2.46 -26.93 6.30
CA ASN A 55 -2.45 -26.21 7.57
C ASN A 55 -2.45 -24.68 7.37
N ILE A 56 -1.68 -24.16 6.40
CA ILE A 56 -1.66 -22.75 6.05
C ILE A 56 -3.04 -22.30 5.57
N ASN A 57 -3.67 -23.07 4.68
CA ASN A 57 -5.01 -22.78 4.18
C ASN A 57 -6.07 -22.78 5.30
N ALA A 58 -6.00 -23.73 6.24
CA ALA A 58 -6.90 -23.74 7.39
C ALA A 58 -6.76 -22.47 8.24
N LYS A 59 -5.53 -22.06 8.56
CA LYS A 59 -5.26 -20.83 9.33
C LYS A 59 -5.74 -19.58 8.60
N LEU A 60 -5.50 -19.48 7.29
CA LEU A 60 -5.99 -18.36 6.48
C LEU A 60 -7.52 -18.29 6.48
N ASN A 61 -8.19 -19.43 6.29
CA ASN A 61 -9.64 -19.50 6.34
C ASN A 61 -10.20 -19.06 7.69
N ASP A 62 -9.59 -19.48 8.79
CA ASP A 62 -10.05 -19.08 10.11
C ASP A 62 -9.84 -17.58 10.37
N VAL A 63 -8.76 -16.99 9.86
CA VAL A 63 -8.55 -15.52 9.91
C VAL A 63 -9.62 -14.80 9.10
N ILE A 64 -9.88 -15.24 7.87
CA ILE A 64 -10.87 -14.61 6.98
C ILE A 64 -12.28 -14.70 7.58
N LYS A 65 -12.66 -15.85 8.14
CA LYS A 65 -13.96 -16.03 8.80
C LYS A 65 -14.16 -15.07 9.98
N ARG A 66 -13.10 -14.76 10.73
CA ARG A 66 -13.17 -13.83 11.88
C ARG A 66 -13.37 -12.37 11.49
N LEU A 67 -13.03 -11.97 10.26
CA LEU A 67 -13.27 -10.60 9.79
C LEU A 67 -14.78 -10.31 9.71
N GLY A 68 -15.58 -11.30 9.30
CA GLY A 68 -17.03 -11.15 9.19
C GLY A 68 -17.44 -10.31 7.97
N GLN A 69 -18.55 -9.59 8.08
CA GLN A 69 -19.14 -8.84 6.97
C GLN A 69 -18.52 -7.44 6.81
N GLY A 70 -18.62 -6.88 5.61
CA GLY A 70 -18.16 -5.52 5.32
C GLY A 70 -16.64 -5.39 5.11
N TRP A 71 -15.93 -6.51 5.05
CA TRP A 71 -14.50 -6.56 4.71
C TRP A 71 -14.28 -6.99 3.27
N SER A 72 -13.26 -6.42 2.65
CA SER A 72 -12.72 -6.85 1.37
C SER A 72 -11.21 -7.04 1.49
N LEU A 73 -10.68 -8.06 0.82
CA LEU A 73 -9.28 -8.40 0.80
C LEU A 73 -8.79 -8.39 -0.65
N ASN A 74 -7.69 -7.70 -0.90
CA ASN A 74 -7.02 -7.71 -2.19
C ASN A 74 -5.57 -8.16 -2.01
N VAL A 75 -5.17 -9.17 -2.76
CA VAL A 75 -3.82 -9.73 -2.74
C VAL A 75 -3.15 -9.40 -4.06
N GLU A 76 -1.98 -8.78 -3.99
CA GLU A 76 -1.20 -8.39 -5.16
C GLU A 76 0.19 -9.02 -5.10
N ALA A 77 0.63 -9.61 -6.21
CA ALA A 77 1.99 -10.09 -6.41
C ALA A 77 2.62 -9.26 -7.53
N ARG A 78 3.63 -8.46 -7.20
CA ARG A 78 4.36 -7.64 -8.17
C ARG A 78 5.72 -8.25 -8.44
N ARG A 79 6.01 -8.53 -9.70
CA ARG A 79 7.35 -8.92 -10.15
C ARG A 79 8.18 -7.66 -10.35
N LYS A 80 9.24 -7.50 -9.57
CA LYS A 80 10.13 -6.34 -9.58
C LYS A 80 11.51 -6.78 -10.02
N ARG A 81 12.14 -6.03 -10.94
CA ARG A 81 13.52 -6.29 -11.34
C ARG A 81 14.44 -6.09 -10.13
N CYS A 82 15.28 -7.06 -9.85
CA CYS A 82 16.31 -6.95 -8.84
C CYS A 82 17.47 -6.15 -9.45
N THR A 83 17.72 -4.94 -8.94
CA THR A 83 18.78 -4.07 -9.46
C THR A 83 20.08 -4.20 -8.69
N ASP A 84 20.00 -4.67 -7.44
CA ASP A 84 21.10 -4.59 -6.49
C ASP A 84 21.56 -5.99 -6.10
N TYR A 85 22.85 -6.25 -6.27
CA TYR A 85 23.49 -7.43 -5.71
C TYR A 85 24.03 -7.09 -4.31
N ILE A 86 23.64 -7.86 -3.30
CA ILE A 86 24.17 -7.69 -1.94
C ILE A 86 25.42 -8.56 -1.80
N GLU A 87 26.58 -7.92 -1.75
CA GLU A 87 27.84 -8.63 -1.53
C GLU A 87 27.95 -9.10 -0.07
N ALA A 88 28.26 -10.39 0.10
CA ALA A 88 28.66 -10.93 1.39
C ALA A 88 30.19 -10.87 1.55
N LYS A 89 30.68 -10.32 2.67
CA LYS A 89 32.10 -10.41 3.03
C LYS A 89 32.39 -11.77 3.62
N ASN A 90 33.36 -12.48 3.06
CA ASN A 90 33.74 -13.82 3.49
C ASN A 90 35.26 -13.90 3.68
N GLU A 91 35.70 -14.52 4.77
CA GLU A 91 37.14 -14.72 5.06
C GLU A 91 37.69 -16.01 4.42
N ILE A 92 36.80 -16.91 4.00
CA ILE A 92 37.14 -18.20 3.41
C ILE A 92 37.26 -18.04 1.90
N LEU A 93 38.45 -18.29 1.36
CA LEU A 93 38.77 -18.15 -0.07
C LEU A 93 37.79 -18.89 -0.99
N ALA A 94 37.40 -20.13 -0.63
CA ALA A 94 36.45 -20.91 -1.42
C ALA A 94 35.07 -20.23 -1.52
N ILE A 95 34.61 -19.59 -0.44
CA ILE A 95 33.32 -18.87 -0.43
C ILE A 95 33.44 -17.58 -1.24
N ASP A 96 34.57 -16.87 -1.14
CA ASP A 96 34.82 -15.65 -1.92
C ASP A 96 34.82 -15.91 -3.44
N ILE A 97 35.37 -17.04 -3.89
CA ILE A 97 35.33 -17.44 -5.31
C ILE A 97 33.88 -17.68 -5.75
N ILE A 98 33.09 -18.44 -4.98
CA ILE A 98 31.68 -18.70 -5.27
C ILE A 98 30.88 -17.38 -5.30
N GLU A 99 31.17 -16.46 -4.38
CA GLU A 99 30.50 -15.16 -4.32
C GLU A 99 30.81 -14.29 -5.54
N LYS A 100 32.05 -14.31 -6.04
CA LYS A 100 32.44 -13.65 -7.29
C LYS A 100 31.70 -14.22 -8.49
N GLU A 101 31.59 -15.55 -8.60
CA GLU A 101 30.82 -16.20 -9.66
C GLU A 101 29.34 -15.85 -9.59
N ARG A 102 28.74 -15.88 -8.39
CA ARG A 102 27.34 -15.46 -8.17
C ARG A 102 27.11 -14.01 -8.59
N LYS A 103 28.03 -13.11 -8.24
CA LYS A 103 27.96 -11.70 -8.63
C LYS A 103 28.05 -11.53 -10.15
N LEU A 104 29.00 -12.20 -10.81
CA LEU A 104 29.12 -12.15 -12.28
C LEU A 104 27.86 -12.67 -12.96
N ASN A 105 27.36 -13.83 -12.53
CA ASN A 105 26.11 -14.38 -13.04
C ASN A 105 24.93 -13.40 -12.85
N PHE A 106 24.87 -12.72 -11.70
CA PHE A 106 23.85 -11.72 -11.44
C PHE A 106 23.92 -10.51 -12.37
N LEU A 107 25.13 -10.02 -12.67
CA LEU A 107 25.34 -8.87 -13.53
C LEU A 107 25.07 -9.17 -15.01
N GLU A 108 25.26 -10.42 -15.43
CA GLU A 108 25.03 -10.86 -16.81
C GLU A 108 23.56 -11.19 -17.12
N ASN A 109 22.73 -11.37 -16.09
CA ASN A 109 21.34 -11.83 -16.26
C ASN A 109 20.34 -10.86 -15.63
N GLU A 110 19.10 -10.88 -16.13
CA GLU A 110 18.01 -10.13 -15.50
C GLU A 110 17.36 -10.96 -14.39
N HIS A 111 17.49 -10.47 -13.17
CA HIS A 111 16.87 -11.08 -12.00
C HIS A 111 15.59 -10.35 -11.62
N PHE A 112 14.62 -11.11 -11.11
CA PHE A 112 13.35 -10.59 -10.63
C PHE A 112 13.04 -11.15 -9.25
N GLU A 113 12.57 -10.27 -8.37
CA GLU A 113 11.98 -10.65 -7.10
C GLU A 113 10.47 -10.45 -7.12
N SER A 114 9.75 -11.29 -6.38
CA SER A 114 8.31 -11.13 -6.16
C SER A 114 8.07 -10.39 -4.85
N GLU A 115 7.36 -9.28 -4.91
CA GLU A 115 6.86 -8.55 -3.76
C GLU A 115 5.37 -8.81 -3.61
N TYR A 116 4.92 -9.12 -2.39
CA TYR A 116 3.52 -9.40 -2.12
C TYR A 116 2.90 -8.33 -1.22
N TYR A 117 1.68 -7.92 -1.56
CA TYR A 117 0.93 -6.92 -0.84
C TYR A 117 -0.45 -7.45 -0.50
N LEU A 118 -0.86 -7.31 0.76
CA LEU A 118 -2.21 -7.58 1.23
C LEU A 118 -2.87 -6.26 1.58
N THR A 119 -3.95 -5.92 0.87
CA THR A 119 -4.78 -4.75 1.16
C THR A 119 -6.08 -5.21 1.79
N ILE A 120 -6.37 -4.68 2.96
CA ILE A 120 -7.59 -4.93 3.72
C ILE A 120 -8.44 -3.67 3.68
N VAL A 121 -9.71 -3.80 3.32
CA VAL A 121 -10.68 -2.70 3.26
C VAL A 121 -11.88 -3.03 4.13
N GLN A 122 -12.31 -2.08 4.95
CA GLN A 122 -13.49 -2.20 5.80
C GLN A 122 -14.50 -1.09 5.48
N LEU A 123 -15.76 -1.47 5.24
CA LEU A 123 -16.86 -0.51 5.24
C LEU A 123 -17.16 -0.09 6.67
N ILE A 124 -17.17 1.21 6.92
CA ILE A 124 -17.44 1.75 8.25
C ILE A 124 -18.93 1.49 8.55
N PRO A 125 -19.26 0.81 9.67
CA PRO A 125 -20.66 0.59 10.05
C PRO A 125 -21.41 1.92 10.14
N THR A 126 -22.69 1.91 9.78
CA THR A 126 -23.54 3.12 9.71
C THR A 126 -23.56 3.91 11.02
N ASP A 127 -23.43 3.25 12.16
CA ASP A 127 -23.40 3.90 13.48
C ASP A 127 -22.19 4.83 13.67
N ASN A 128 -21.08 4.55 12.99
CA ASN A 128 -19.85 5.33 13.07
C ASN A 128 -19.72 6.35 11.92
N SER A 129 -20.68 6.40 11.00
CA SER A 129 -20.64 7.28 9.83
C SER A 129 -20.56 8.78 10.18
N LYS A 130 -21.22 9.20 11.27
CA LYS A 130 -21.18 10.60 11.76
C LYS A 130 -19.77 11.04 12.11
N LYS A 131 -19.04 10.21 12.86
CA LYS A 131 -17.65 10.47 13.27
C LYS A 131 -16.71 10.59 12.08
N VAL A 132 -16.95 9.81 11.03
CA VAL A 132 -16.19 9.90 9.77
C VAL A 132 -16.51 11.18 9.03
N GLY A 133 -17.79 11.59 9.01
CA GLY A 133 -18.21 12.88 8.48
C GLY A 133 -17.53 14.05 9.19
N GLU A 134 -17.40 14.00 10.52
CA GLU A 134 -16.68 15.00 11.30
C GLU A 134 -15.20 15.07 10.92
N ILE A 135 -14.51 13.92 10.85
CA ILE A 135 -13.11 13.84 10.40
C ILE A 135 -12.97 14.41 8.98
N PHE A 136 -13.90 14.08 8.08
CA PHE A 136 -13.90 14.59 6.72
C PHE A 136 -14.02 16.13 6.66
N LEU A 137 -14.93 16.70 7.45
CA LEU A 137 -15.12 18.14 7.54
C LEU A 137 -13.89 18.84 8.12
N GLU A 138 -13.23 18.26 9.12
CA GLU A 138 -11.97 18.78 9.66
C GLU A 138 -10.86 18.80 8.60
N TYR A 139 -10.73 17.71 7.84
CA TYR A 139 -9.77 17.63 6.74
C TYR A 139 -10.04 18.66 5.64
N ALA A 140 -11.31 18.82 5.23
CA ALA A 140 -11.69 19.81 4.21
C ALA A 140 -11.38 21.25 4.63
N LYS A 141 -11.65 21.60 5.90
CA LYS A 141 -11.28 22.90 6.46
C LYS A 141 -9.76 23.10 6.45
N LYS A 142 -9.00 22.08 6.84
CA LYS A 142 -7.53 22.15 6.88
C LYS A 142 -6.93 22.31 5.47
N SER A 143 -7.46 21.62 4.46
CA SER A 143 -7.00 21.78 3.08
C SER A 143 -7.28 23.19 2.55
N GLU A 144 -8.47 23.76 2.83
CA GLU A 144 -8.82 25.11 2.38
C GLU A 144 -7.90 26.19 2.98
N ILE A 145 -7.50 26.01 4.24
CA ILE A 145 -6.52 26.88 4.91
C ILE A 145 -5.14 26.74 4.25
N LEU A 146 -4.69 25.52 3.93
CA LEU A 146 -3.41 25.30 3.26
C LEU A 146 -3.39 25.93 1.86
N ASP A 147 -4.46 25.77 1.07
CA ASP A 147 -4.56 26.33 -0.27
C ASP A 147 -4.50 27.87 -0.24
N LYS A 148 -5.25 28.51 0.66
CA LYS A 148 -5.18 29.97 0.89
C LYS A 148 -3.80 30.44 1.32
N THR A 149 -3.11 29.65 2.16
CA THR A 149 -1.75 29.96 2.60
C THR A 149 -0.74 29.87 1.45
N LEU A 150 -0.87 28.84 0.60
CA LEU A 150 -0.03 28.64 -0.58
C LEU A 150 -0.26 29.72 -1.64
N GLU A 151 -1.51 30.11 -1.88
CA GLU A 151 -1.84 31.22 -2.80
C GLU A 151 -1.23 32.54 -2.33
N ASN A 152 -1.32 32.84 -1.03
CA ASN A 152 -0.72 34.05 -0.45
C ASN A 152 0.81 34.03 -0.54
N PHE A 153 1.44 32.87 -0.31
CA PHE A 153 2.89 32.70 -0.46
C PHE A 153 3.34 32.91 -1.92
N ASN A 154 2.62 32.36 -2.89
CA ASN A 154 2.94 32.51 -4.31
C ASN A 154 2.71 33.94 -4.83
N LYS A 155 1.69 34.65 -4.32
CA LYS A 155 1.49 36.08 -4.61
C LYS A 155 2.62 36.95 -4.04
N GLY A 156 3.16 36.61 -2.87
CA GLY A 156 4.30 37.31 -2.26
C GLY A 156 5.62 37.16 -3.01
N LYS A 157 5.77 36.14 -3.86
CA LYS A 157 6.97 35.94 -4.69
C LYS A 157 6.98 36.68 -6.02
N ASN A 158 5.83 37.17 -6.50
CA ASN A 158 5.70 37.85 -7.80
C ASN A 158 5.69 39.40 -7.67
N GLY A 159 6.02 39.94 -6.48
CA GLY A 159 5.98 41.37 -6.17
C GLY A 159 7.33 41.94 -5.73
N SER A 160 8.43 41.54 -6.36
CA SER A 160 9.79 42.07 -6.12
C SER A 160 10.53 42.20 -7.43
#